data_AF-A0A3Q9C3S5-F1
#
_entry.id   AF-A0A3Q9C3S5-F1
#
_cell.length_a   1.000
_cell.length_b   1.000
_cell.length_c   1.000
_cell.angle_alpha   90.00
_cell.angle_beta   90.00
_cell.angle_gamma   90.00
#
_symmetry.space_group_name_H-M   'P 1'
#
loop_
_entity.id
_entity.type
_entity.pdbx_description
1 polymer ?
#
loop_
_entity_poly.entity_id
_entity_poly.type
_entity_poly.pdbx_seq_one_letter_code
_entity_poly.pdbx_strand_id
1 'polypeptide(L)'
;MSRRTRRALAALCLAAWVTGCGGPREPAVSLSPDDTLKAAQVLLTDRCLTRQGLTPPRPGGPPASTAVDHALFGTGRAELTLELPSGHVVGQHTDGCLAAAERRLYGDQRRWFRAVTLVNNLKSRAPREERAAYRELRAHGLTEARALLSASYNHH
;
A
#
# COMPACT_ATOMS: atom_id res chain seq x y z
N MET A 1 81.89 -17.23 3.98
CA MET A 1 82.55 -16.02 3.44
C MET A 1 82.11 -15.84 2.00
N SER A 2 81.06 -15.05 1.75
CA SER A 2 81.10 -13.62 1.42
C SER A 2 81.32 -13.38 -0.07
N ARG A 3 80.30 -12.82 -0.74
CA ARG A 3 80.43 -11.65 -1.63
C ARG A 3 79.04 -11.03 -1.83
N ARG A 4 78.86 -9.85 -1.24
CA ARG A 4 77.72 -8.93 -1.40
C ARG A 4 77.93 -8.08 -2.64
N THR A 5 76.88 -7.94 -3.46
CA THR A 5 76.65 -6.84 -4.44
C THR A 5 75.31 -7.13 -5.11
N ARG A 6 74.37 -6.24 -5.43
CA ARG A 6 74.21 -4.77 -5.37
C ARG A 6 72.68 -4.52 -5.33
N ARG A 7 72.24 -3.41 -4.73
CA ARG A 7 70.84 -2.96 -4.75
C ARG A 7 70.45 -2.45 -6.14
N ALA A 8 69.24 -2.79 -6.60
CA ALA A 8 68.50 -2.00 -7.58
C ALA A 8 66.99 -2.10 -7.25
N LEU A 9 66.42 -0.95 -6.89
CA LEU A 9 64.99 -0.72 -6.71
C LEU A 9 64.31 -0.74 -8.09
N ALA A 10 63.26 -1.55 -8.25
CA ALA A 10 62.30 -1.41 -9.34
C ALA A 10 60.91 -1.33 -8.72
N ALA A 11 60.36 -0.12 -8.73
CA ALA A 11 59.00 0.19 -8.34
C ALA A 11 58.02 -0.40 -9.37
N LEU A 12 57.09 -1.24 -8.93
CA LEU A 12 55.90 -1.60 -9.71
C LEU A 12 54.70 -0.81 -9.16
N CYS A 13 54.31 0.21 -9.92
CA CYS A 13 53.05 0.91 -9.76
C CYS A 13 51.89 -0.02 -10.15
N LEU A 14 51.17 -0.58 -9.18
CA LEU A 14 49.86 -1.18 -9.39
C LEU A 14 48.79 -0.10 -9.21
N ALA A 15 48.48 0.61 -10.29
CA ALA A 15 47.29 1.44 -10.37
C ALA A 15 46.07 0.53 -10.61
N ALA A 16 45.42 0.11 -9.52
CA ALA A 16 44.12 -0.55 -9.59
C ALA A 16 43.06 0.50 -9.97
N TRP A 17 42.64 0.50 -11.24
CA TRP A 17 41.44 1.21 -11.68
C TRP A 17 40.22 0.46 -11.15
N VAL A 18 39.66 0.93 -10.03
CA VAL A 18 38.32 0.55 -9.62
C VAL A 18 37.34 1.43 -10.39
N THR A 19 36.98 1.03 -11.61
CA THR A 19 35.83 1.58 -12.33
C THR A 19 34.56 1.07 -11.65
N GLY A 20 34.14 1.76 -10.59
CA GLY A 20 32.81 1.57 -10.02
C GLY A 20 31.76 1.95 -11.05
N CYS A 21 31.01 0.97 -11.56
CA CYS A 21 29.78 1.22 -12.33
C CYS A 21 28.70 1.79 -11.40
N GLY A 22 28.84 3.07 -11.04
CA GLY A 22 27.75 3.85 -10.45
C GLY A 22 26.87 4.39 -11.56
N GLY A 23 25.93 3.57 -12.06
CA GLY A 23 24.82 4.10 -12.85
C GLY A 23 24.03 5.12 -12.03
N PRO A 24 23.32 6.08 -12.66
CA PRO A 24 22.45 7.01 -11.94
C PRO A 24 21.48 6.19 -11.09
N ARG A 25 21.61 6.30 -9.76
CA ARG A 25 20.64 5.70 -8.84
C ARG A 25 19.39 6.56 -8.97
N GLU A 26 18.47 6.16 -9.84
CA GLU A 26 17.14 6.77 -9.85
C GLU A 26 16.63 6.79 -8.40
N PRO A 27 16.15 7.95 -7.91
CA PRO A 27 15.59 8.01 -6.58
C PRO A 27 14.45 7.01 -6.53
N ALA A 28 14.64 5.90 -5.81
CA ALA A 28 13.55 5.01 -5.49
C ALA A 28 12.60 5.80 -4.59
N VAL A 29 11.54 6.37 -5.17
CA VAL A 29 10.49 7.05 -4.41
C VAL A 29 9.85 5.99 -3.52
N SER A 30 10.25 5.96 -2.24
CA SER A 30 9.65 5.08 -1.25
C SER A 30 8.35 5.70 -0.77
N LEU A 31 7.22 5.08 -1.10
CA LEU A 31 5.92 5.49 -0.57
C LEU A 31 5.89 5.33 0.95
N SER A 32 5.22 6.27 1.63
CA SER A 32 4.89 6.09 3.05
C SER A 32 4.00 4.85 3.22
N PRO A 33 3.91 4.25 4.42
CA PRO A 33 2.98 3.15 4.65
C PRO A 33 1.52 3.49 4.31
N ASP A 34 1.08 4.73 4.56
CA ASP A 34 -0.27 5.18 4.20
C ASP A 34 -0.43 5.29 2.68
N ASP A 35 0.54 5.90 2.00
CA ASP A 35 0.49 6.03 0.53
C ASP A 35 0.57 4.66 -0.14
N THR A 36 1.28 3.70 0.45
CA THR A 36 1.36 2.31 -0.04
C THR A 36 -0.02 1.63 0.02
N LEU A 37 -0.71 1.73 1.16
CA LEU A 37 -2.07 1.19 1.31
C LEU A 37 -3.04 1.87 0.36
N LYS A 38 -2.98 3.20 0.26
CA LYS A 38 -3.82 4.00 -0.63
C LYS A 38 -3.60 3.63 -2.10
N ALA A 39 -2.35 3.52 -2.53
CA ALA A 39 -2.00 3.12 -3.89
C ALA A 39 -2.50 1.72 -4.23
N ALA A 40 -2.36 0.76 -3.31
CA ALA A 40 -2.87 -0.60 -3.52
C ALA A 40 -4.41 -0.63 -3.58
N GLN A 41 -5.10 0.14 -2.73
CA GLN A 41 -6.56 0.24 -2.78
C GLN A 41 -7.02 0.85 -4.12
N VAL A 42 -6.41 1.95 -4.57
CA VAL A 42 -6.70 2.57 -5.87
C VAL A 42 -6.49 1.58 -7.01
N LEU A 43 -5.37 0.86 -7.02
CA LEU A 43 -5.10 -0.16 -8.04
C LEU A 43 -6.20 -1.24 -8.08
N LEU A 44 -6.63 -1.72 -6.91
CA LEU A 44 -7.67 -2.75 -6.81
C LEU A 44 -9.04 -2.23 -7.26
N THR A 45 -9.43 -1.02 -6.85
CA THR A 45 -10.70 -0.41 -7.25
C THR A 45 -10.72 -0.08 -8.73
N ASP A 46 -9.62 0.46 -9.28
CA ASP A 46 -9.50 0.79 -10.71
C ASP A 46 -9.65 -0.47 -11.56
N ARG A 47 -8.91 -1.55 -11.22
CA ARG A 47 -9.03 -2.84 -11.92
C ARG A 47 -10.44 -3.40 -11.83
N CYS A 48 -11.11 -3.24 -10.70
CA CYS A 48 -12.49 -3.69 -10.53
C CYS A 48 -13.46 -2.92 -11.42
N LEU A 49 -13.36 -1.59 -11.46
CA LEU A 49 -14.18 -0.73 -12.30
C LEU A 49 -13.92 -0.99 -13.80
N THR A 50 -12.65 -1.08 -14.21
CA THR A 50 -12.29 -1.35 -15.60
C THR A 50 -12.80 -2.72 -16.07
N ARG A 51 -12.78 -3.76 -15.23
CA ARG A 51 -13.38 -5.07 -15.56
C ARG A 51 -14.89 -4.99 -15.79
N GLN A 52 -15.56 -3.98 -15.23
CA GLN A 52 -16.98 -3.71 -15.44
C GLN A 52 -17.23 -2.76 -16.63
N GLY A 53 -16.19 -2.40 -17.41
CA GLY A 53 -16.30 -1.46 -18.52
C GLY A 53 -16.44 0.00 -18.08
N LEU A 54 -16.13 0.31 -16.82
CA LEU A 54 -16.24 1.66 -16.25
C LEU A 54 -14.87 2.35 -16.18
N THR A 55 -14.86 3.65 -16.43
CA THR A 55 -13.67 4.49 -16.27
C THR A 55 -13.52 4.91 -14.80
N PRO A 56 -12.39 4.58 -14.13
CA PRO A 56 -12.19 4.98 -12.74
C PRO A 56 -12.13 6.51 -12.56
N PRO A 57 -12.68 7.06 -11.46
CA PRO A 57 -12.65 8.49 -11.19
C PRO A 57 -11.21 8.95 -10.91
N ARG A 58 -10.86 10.16 -11.36
CA ARG A 58 -9.54 10.76 -11.14
C ARG A 58 -9.66 12.05 -10.33
N PRO A 59 -8.69 12.36 -9.44
CA PRO A 59 -8.66 13.62 -8.73
C PRO A 59 -8.70 14.81 -9.70
N GLY A 60 -9.57 15.80 -9.46
CA GLY A 60 -9.74 16.97 -10.34
C GLY A 60 -10.45 16.68 -11.66
N GLY A 61 -10.89 15.44 -11.89
CA GLY A 61 -11.72 15.07 -13.03
C GLY A 61 -13.19 15.48 -12.86
N PRO A 62 -14.02 15.20 -13.87
CA PRO A 62 -15.46 15.38 -13.76
C PRO A 62 -16.03 14.49 -12.62
N PRO A 63 -17.22 14.85 -12.08
CA PRO A 63 -17.92 13.99 -11.13
C PRO A 63 -18.10 12.57 -11.66
N ALA A 64 -18.00 11.59 -10.76
CA ALA A 64 -18.31 10.21 -11.10
C ALA A 64 -19.77 10.10 -11.57
N SER A 65 -20.03 9.23 -12.55
CA SER A 65 -21.41 8.90 -12.92
C SER A 65 -22.03 8.02 -11.84
N THR A 66 -23.37 8.02 -11.74
CA THR A 66 -24.09 7.13 -10.81
C THR A 66 -23.70 5.66 -10.99
N ALA A 67 -23.40 5.22 -12.22
CA ALA A 67 -22.93 3.86 -12.49
C ALA A 67 -21.55 3.58 -11.85
N VAL A 68 -20.63 4.55 -11.91
CA VAL A 68 -19.32 4.45 -11.23
C VAL A 68 -19.50 4.44 -9.72
N ASP A 69 -20.35 5.30 -9.16
CA ASP A 69 -20.60 5.34 -7.72
C ASP A 69 -21.20 4.02 -7.22
N HIS A 70 -22.21 3.49 -7.90
CA HIS A 70 -22.83 2.20 -7.58
C HIS A 70 -21.81 1.05 -7.64
N ALA A 71 -20.97 1.01 -8.66
CA ALA A 71 -19.96 -0.03 -8.79
C ALA A 71 -18.83 0.12 -7.76
N LEU A 72 -18.45 1.36 -7.41
CA LEU A 72 -17.39 1.64 -6.46
C LEU A 72 -17.81 1.36 -5.03
N PHE A 73 -18.97 1.88 -4.62
CA PHE A 73 -19.43 1.89 -3.23
C PHE A 73 -20.44 0.78 -2.91
N GLY A 74 -20.99 0.10 -3.91
CA GLY A 74 -22.05 -0.88 -3.72
C GLY A 74 -23.46 -0.27 -3.83
N THR A 75 -24.45 -1.15 -3.97
CA THR A 75 -25.88 -0.78 -4.08
C THR A 75 -26.79 -1.68 -3.27
N GLY A 76 -26.27 -2.80 -2.76
CA GLY A 76 -27.00 -3.69 -1.85
C GLY A 76 -27.32 -3.01 -0.52
N ARG A 77 -28.05 -3.71 0.36
CA ARG A 77 -28.18 -3.26 1.75
C ARG A 77 -26.79 -3.23 2.40
N ALA A 78 -26.50 -2.19 3.18
CA ALA A 78 -25.31 -2.20 4.03
C ALA A 78 -25.39 -3.38 5.00
N GLU A 79 -24.47 -4.34 4.87
CA GLU A 79 -24.44 -5.53 5.74
C GLU A 79 -23.56 -5.33 6.98
N LEU A 80 -22.80 -4.23 7.00
CA LEU A 80 -21.99 -3.81 8.14
C LEU A 80 -22.52 -2.49 8.66
N THR A 81 -22.91 -2.49 9.93
CA THR A 81 -23.34 -1.29 10.65
C THR A 81 -22.70 -1.27 12.04
N LEU A 82 -22.37 -0.08 12.51
CA LEU A 82 -21.82 0.13 13.84
C LEU A 82 -22.40 1.42 14.44
N GLU A 83 -23.02 1.30 15.60
CA GLU A 83 -23.43 2.45 16.40
C GLU A 83 -22.24 2.94 17.24
N LEU A 84 -21.91 4.22 17.10
CA LEU A 84 -20.89 4.89 17.87
C LEU A 84 -21.43 5.29 19.25
N PRO A 85 -20.57 5.50 20.26
CA PRO A 85 -20.99 6.00 21.58
C PRO A 85 -21.76 7.34 21.54
N SER A 86 -21.64 8.10 20.44
CA SER A 86 -22.40 9.33 20.19
C SER A 86 -23.82 9.09 19.65
N GLY A 87 -24.27 7.85 19.52
CA GLY A 87 -25.56 7.47 18.92
C GLY A 87 -25.58 7.52 17.38
N HIS A 88 -24.47 7.88 16.74
CA HIS A 88 -24.39 7.90 15.27
C HIS A 88 -24.17 6.48 14.74
N VAL A 89 -24.92 6.08 13.71
CA VAL A 89 -24.74 4.80 13.04
C VAL A 89 -23.91 4.99 11.78
N VAL A 90 -22.77 4.30 11.71
CA VAL A 90 -21.95 4.20 10.51
C VAL A 90 -22.30 2.91 9.79
N GLY A 91 -22.58 2.98 8.49
CA GLY A 91 -22.87 1.83 7.64
C GLY A 91 -21.85 1.70 6.52
N GLN A 92 -21.59 0.45 6.11
CA GLN A 92 -20.79 0.15 4.94
C GLN A 92 -21.41 -1.02 4.16
N HIS A 93 -21.43 -0.85 2.84
CA HIS A 93 -21.75 -1.91 1.89
C HIS A 93 -20.65 -2.99 1.86
N THR A 94 -21.05 -4.24 1.75
CA THR A 94 -20.14 -5.39 1.56
C THR A 94 -20.00 -5.76 0.08
N ASP A 95 -20.78 -5.15 -0.80
CA ASP A 95 -20.62 -5.20 -2.25
C ASP A 95 -19.85 -3.99 -2.78
N GLY A 96 -19.62 -3.96 -4.10
CA GLY A 96 -18.84 -2.92 -4.75
C GLY A 96 -17.33 -3.14 -4.74
N CYS A 97 -16.63 -2.34 -5.54
CA CYS A 97 -15.20 -2.44 -5.75
C CYS A 97 -14.38 -2.08 -4.51
N LEU A 98 -14.86 -1.12 -3.69
CA LEU A 98 -14.18 -0.75 -2.45
C LEU A 98 -14.21 -1.89 -1.43
N ALA A 99 -15.37 -2.49 -1.19
CA ALA A 99 -15.50 -3.63 -0.28
C ALA A 99 -14.65 -4.82 -0.74
N ALA A 100 -14.59 -5.09 -2.05
CA ALA A 100 -13.74 -6.12 -2.61
C ALA A 100 -12.24 -5.82 -2.40
N ALA A 101 -11.83 -4.56 -2.57
CA ALA A 101 -10.45 -4.14 -2.31
C ALA A 101 -10.07 -4.30 -0.83
N GLU A 102 -10.95 -3.90 0.09
CA GLU A 102 -10.71 -4.06 1.53
C GLU A 102 -10.62 -5.52 1.95
N ARG A 103 -11.50 -6.40 1.44
CA ARG A 103 -11.37 -7.86 1.66
C ARG A 103 -10.03 -8.38 1.16
N ARG A 104 -9.57 -7.92 0.00
CA ARG A 104 -8.30 -8.36 -0.55
C ARG A 104 -7.11 -7.88 0.29
N LEU A 105 -7.17 -6.66 0.84
CA LEU A 105 -6.07 -6.08 1.62
C LEU A 105 -6.06 -6.57 3.08
N TYR A 106 -7.21 -6.64 3.73
CA TYR A 106 -7.30 -6.83 5.17
C TYR A 106 -7.85 -8.21 5.58
N GLY A 107 -8.40 -8.97 4.63
CA GLY A 107 -9.01 -10.27 4.88
C GLY A 107 -10.40 -10.13 5.50
N ASP A 108 -10.46 -10.12 6.84
CA ASP A 108 -11.72 -10.03 7.59
C ASP A 108 -12.29 -8.61 7.52
N GLN A 109 -13.19 -8.38 6.56
CA GLN A 109 -13.81 -7.07 6.35
C GLN A 109 -14.62 -6.59 7.55
N ARG A 110 -15.30 -7.49 8.29
CA ARG A 110 -16.11 -7.10 9.45
C ARG A 110 -15.21 -6.60 10.58
N ARG A 111 -14.13 -7.33 10.86
CA ARG A 111 -13.13 -6.95 11.87
C ARG A 111 -12.40 -5.66 11.46
N TRP A 112 -12.05 -5.52 10.18
CA TRP A 112 -11.46 -4.30 9.64
C TRP A 112 -12.40 -3.11 9.80
N PHE A 113 -13.65 -3.21 9.33
CA PHE A 113 -14.67 -2.16 9.42
C PHE A 113 -14.85 -1.67 10.86
N ARG A 114 -15.01 -2.58 11.83
CA ARG A 114 -15.17 -2.22 13.25
C ARG A 114 -13.95 -1.45 13.78
N ALA A 115 -12.76 -1.99 13.55
CA ALA A 115 -11.53 -1.40 14.07
C ALA A 115 -11.25 -0.03 13.44
N VAL A 116 -11.33 0.10 12.12
CA VAL A 116 -11.07 1.35 11.41
C VAL A 116 -12.11 2.41 11.76
N THR A 117 -13.38 2.03 11.87
CA THR A 117 -14.47 2.96 12.22
C THR A 117 -14.28 3.51 13.63
N LEU A 118 -14.02 2.65 14.63
CA LEU A 118 -13.82 3.10 16.00
C LEU A 118 -12.54 3.92 16.15
N VAL A 119 -11.43 3.50 15.54
CA VAL A 119 -10.16 4.22 15.61
C VAL A 119 -10.24 5.57 14.90
N ASN A 120 -10.88 5.66 13.73
CA ASN A 120 -10.96 6.92 12.99
C ASN A 120 -11.89 7.93 13.65
N ASN A 121 -12.98 7.50 14.29
CA ASN A 121 -13.93 8.39 14.94
C ASN A 121 -13.54 8.73 16.39
N LEU A 122 -13.03 7.77 17.16
CA LEU A 122 -12.74 7.95 18.59
C LEU A 122 -11.25 8.22 18.88
N LYS A 123 -10.37 8.01 17.90
CA LYS A 123 -8.92 8.24 18.02
C LYS A 123 -8.34 7.50 19.22
N SER A 124 -7.67 8.22 20.14
CA SER A 124 -7.09 7.65 21.36
C SER A 124 -8.13 7.10 22.34
N ARG A 125 -9.40 7.50 22.23
CA ARG A 125 -10.51 7.01 23.06
C ARG A 125 -11.10 5.69 22.57
N ALA A 126 -10.69 5.19 21.40
CA ALA A 126 -11.11 3.88 20.92
C ALA A 126 -10.65 2.77 21.90
N PRO A 127 -11.44 1.69 22.09
CA PRO A 127 -11.07 0.59 22.96
C PRO A 127 -9.70 0.01 22.61
N ARG A 128 -8.97 -0.48 23.62
CA ARG A 128 -7.57 -0.89 23.46
C ARG A 128 -7.43 -2.05 22.47
N GLU A 129 -8.36 -2.99 22.52
CA GLU A 129 -8.51 -4.12 21.62
C GLU A 129 -8.75 -3.68 20.17
N GLU A 130 -9.54 -2.63 19.94
CA GLU A 130 -9.79 -2.11 18.59
C GLU A 130 -8.60 -1.36 18.02
N ARG A 131 -7.90 -0.60 18.86
CA ARG A 131 -6.61 -0.01 18.46
C ARG A 131 -5.57 -1.09 18.14
N ALA A 132 -5.58 -2.21 18.87
CA ALA A 132 -4.70 -3.34 18.58
C ALA A 132 -5.06 -4.04 17.27
N ALA A 133 -6.35 -4.35 17.07
CA ALA A 133 -6.87 -4.93 15.84
C ALA A 133 -6.58 -4.04 14.62
N TYR A 134 -6.77 -2.72 14.73
CA TYR A 134 -6.44 -1.77 13.67
C TYR A 134 -4.95 -1.85 13.28
N ARG A 135 -4.04 -1.87 14.26
CA ARG A 135 -2.59 -1.98 13.98
C ARG A 135 -2.24 -3.31 13.32
N GLU A 136 -2.80 -4.41 13.82
CA GLU A 136 -2.58 -5.76 13.28
C GLU A 136 -3.06 -5.87 11.82
N LEU A 137 -4.32 -5.52 11.56
CA LEU A 137 -4.92 -5.60 10.22
C LEU A 137 -4.24 -4.63 9.25
N ARG A 138 -3.88 -3.43 9.70
CA ARG A 138 -3.14 -2.47 8.87
C ARG A 138 -1.72 -2.97 8.54
N ALA A 139 -1.05 -3.66 9.46
CA ALA A 139 0.24 -4.27 9.19
C ALA A 139 0.12 -5.42 8.16
N HIS A 140 -0.90 -6.26 8.28
CA HIS A 140 -1.23 -7.28 7.29
C HIS A 140 -1.49 -6.66 5.91
N GLY A 141 -2.38 -5.65 5.86
CA GLY A 141 -2.70 -4.96 4.61
C GLY A 141 -1.51 -4.27 3.98
N LEU A 142 -0.55 -3.79 4.77
CA LEU A 142 0.69 -3.20 4.23
C LEU A 142 1.57 -4.26 3.56
N THR A 143 1.64 -5.47 4.12
CA THR A 143 2.34 -6.60 3.49
C THR A 143 1.67 -6.97 2.16
N GLU A 144 0.35 -7.10 2.14
CA GLU A 144 -0.42 -7.41 0.92
C GLU A 144 -0.30 -6.30 -0.12
N ALA A 145 -0.39 -5.03 0.28
CA ALA A 145 -0.26 -3.88 -0.60
C ALA A 145 1.10 -3.86 -1.30
N ARG A 146 2.19 -4.11 -0.57
CA ARG A 146 3.54 -4.18 -1.15
C ARG A 146 3.65 -5.31 -2.17
N ALA A 147 3.16 -6.50 -1.82
CA ALA A 147 3.18 -7.63 -2.74
C ALA A 147 2.39 -7.34 -4.03
N LEU A 148 1.21 -6.74 -3.92
CA LEU A 148 0.36 -6.35 -5.06
C LEU A 148 1.03 -5.31 -5.97
N LEU A 149 1.62 -4.27 -5.37
CA LEU A 149 2.27 -3.19 -6.13
C LEU A 149 3.54 -3.68 -6.82
N SER A 150 4.36 -4.49 -6.15
CA SER A 150 5.55 -5.10 -6.76
C SER A 150 5.18 -6.03 -7.92
N ALA A 151 4.15 -6.86 -7.77
CA ALA A 151 3.67 -7.72 -8.85
C ALA A 151 3.14 -6.90 -10.04
N SER A 152 2.42 -5.80 -9.79
CA SER A 152 1.92 -4.94 -10.86
C SER A 152 3.03 -4.28 -11.65
N TYR A 153 4.12 -3.88 -11.01
CA TYR A 153 5.27 -3.25 -11.68
C TYR A 153 5.98 -4.22 -12.62
N ASN A 154 6.13 -5.50 -12.23
CA ASN A 154 6.84 -6.50 -13.02
C ASN A 154 6.09 -7.01 -14.26
N HIS A 155 4.83 -6.61 -14.45
CA HIS A 155 4.00 -6.99 -15.60
C HIS A 155 3.80 -5.85 -16.63
N HIS A 156 4.56 -4.76 -16.47
CA HIS A 156 4.70 -3.68 -17.46
C HIS A 156 6.05 -3.77 -18.15
#